data_AF-A0A7L2VMG3-F1
#
_entry.id   AF-A0A7L2VMG3-F1
#
_cell.length_a   1.000
_cell.length_b   1.000
_cell.length_c   1.000
_cell.angle_alpha   90.00
_cell.angle_beta   90.00
_cell.angle_gamma   90.00
#
_symmetry.space_group_name_H-M   'P 1'
#
loop_
_entity.id
_entity.type
_entity.pdbx_description
1 polymer ?
#
loop_
_entity_poly.entity_id
_entity_poly.type
_entity_poly.pdbx_seq_one_letter_code
_entity_poly.pdbx_strand_id
1 'polypeptide(L)'
;MDEQKPPSEEKDAEAPADGPVASEEMGSAEGDPLKPPEGASAGPEPESTDTKGPPQAGSSAPRRCALCNCGDWSPHGQRELQRFEPAPDWPTWLGGYEPPEGHCWVHRWCAAWATGTGQEATGPVGVDRAVFSGISQKCEHCRRRGASIPCRAPGCPRFYHFPCAAAAGCFQSMKTLRLLCPEHVAQALQMEDARCSVCDGPGELQDLVFC
;
A
#
# COMPACT_ATOMS: atom_id res chain seq x y z
N MET A 1 -42.60 27.85 -43.15
CA MET A 1 -42.87 28.60 -41.91
C MET A 1 -41.95 28.04 -40.83
N ASP A 2 -40.65 28.35 -40.77
CA ASP A 2 -39.95 29.61 -41.10
C ASP A 2 -40.63 30.79 -40.38
N GLU A 3 -40.04 31.56 -39.45
CA GLU A 3 -38.66 31.73 -38.93
C GLU A 3 -38.74 32.18 -37.43
N GLN A 4 -37.73 32.60 -36.64
CA GLN A 4 -36.32 33.01 -36.85
C GLN A 4 -35.48 32.84 -35.54
N LYS A 5 -34.15 32.95 -35.61
CA LYS A 5 -33.15 33.13 -34.52
C LYS A 5 -31.84 33.64 -35.16
N PRO A 6 -30.84 34.26 -34.47
CA PRO A 6 -30.78 35.19 -33.32
C PRO A 6 -30.50 36.65 -33.81
N PRO A 7 -29.83 37.58 -33.09
CA PRO A 7 -28.38 37.58 -32.71
C PRO A 7 -28.18 37.66 -31.17
N SER A 8 -27.11 37.22 -30.48
CA SER A 8 -25.64 37.38 -30.59
C SER A 8 -25.12 38.81 -30.38
N GLU A 9 -24.58 39.08 -29.19
CA GLU A 9 -23.57 40.10 -28.97
C GLU A 9 -22.40 39.51 -28.16
N GLU A 10 -21.20 39.82 -28.63
CA GLU A 10 -19.91 39.44 -28.07
C GLU A 10 -19.44 40.53 -27.07
N LYS A 11 -18.48 40.21 -26.19
CA LYS A 11 -17.62 41.27 -25.66
C LYS A 11 -16.21 40.77 -25.36
N ASP A 12 -15.26 41.52 -25.90
CA ASP A 12 -13.84 41.20 -26.01
C ASP A 12 -13.04 41.05 -24.72
N ALA A 13 -11.88 40.43 -24.91
CA ALA A 13 -10.80 40.31 -23.96
C ALA A 13 -10.06 41.64 -23.70
N GLU A 14 -9.28 41.68 -22.62
CA GLU A 14 -8.01 42.40 -22.65
C GLU A 14 -6.96 41.69 -21.76
N ALA A 15 -5.83 41.36 -22.39
CA ALA A 15 -4.51 41.24 -21.78
C ALA A 15 -3.59 42.08 -22.67
N PRO A 16 -2.59 42.79 -22.11
CA PRO A 16 -1.20 42.33 -22.27
C PRO A 16 -0.33 42.76 -21.05
N ALA A 17 1.01 42.73 -20.98
CA ALA A 17 2.08 42.38 -21.92
C ALA A 17 3.35 41.94 -21.14
N ASP A 18 4.33 41.36 -21.85
CA ASP A 18 5.80 41.40 -21.71
C ASP A 18 6.52 41.57 -20.32
N GLY A 19 7.69 40.98 -20.09
CA GLY A 19 8.62 40.38 -21.06
C GLY A 19 9.85 39.72 -20.38
N PRO A 20 10.90 39.39 -21.14
CA PRO A 20 11.85 38.32 -20.78
C PRO A 20 13.17 38.80 -20.14
N VAL A 21 13.80 37.92 -19.36
CA VAL A 21 15.28 37.80 -19.36
C VAL A 21 15.68 36.32 -19.36
N ALA A 22 16.63 35.98 -20.23
CA ALA A 22 17.51 34.84 -20.07
C ALA A 22 18.94 35.40 -20.05
N SER A 23 19.80 34.87 -19.19
CA SER A 23 21.23 34.71 -19.47
C SER A 23 21.92 33.93 -18.37
N GLU A 24 22.81 33.06 -18.82
CA GLU A 24 23.67 32.16 -18.08
C GLU A 24 24.77 32.93 -17.29
N GLU A 25 25.28 32.34 -16.20
CA GLU A 25 26.75 32.17 -16.11
C GLU A 25 27.17 31.01 -15.19
N MET A 26 28.47 30.76 -15.16
CA MET A 26 29.17 29.53 -14.79
C MET A 26 29.58 29.44 -13.30
N GLY A 27 29.98 28.24 -12.87
CA GLY A 27 30.60 28.02 -11.55
C GLY A 27 31.10 26.58 -11.35
N SER A 28 32.23 26.23 -11.97
CA SER A 28 32.84 24.90 -11.84
C SER A 28 33.48 24.67 -10.47
N ALA A 29 33.32 23.45 -9.94
CA ALA A 29 34.31 22.82 -9.06
C ALA A 29 34.19 21.30 -9.16
N GLU A 30 35.18 20.64 -9.76
CA GLU A 30 35.27 19.17 -9.77
C GLU A 30 35.74 18.66 -8.40
N GLY A 31 35.04 17.66 -7.86
CA GLY A 31 35.40 16.98 -6.62
C GLY A 31 35.94 15.58 -6.92
N ASP A 32 37.26 15.41 -6.83
CA ASP A 32 37.98 14.18 -7.17
C ASP A 32 37.61 12.99 -6.25
N PRO A 33 37.50 11.75 -6.78
CA PRO A 33 37.09 10.59 -5.99
C PRO A 33 38.20 10.10 -5.04
N LEU A 34 37.95 10.18 -3.73
CA LEU A 34 38.86 9.69 -2.70
C LEU A 34 39.15 8.18 -2.84
N LYS A 35 40.37 7.89 -3.31
CA LYS A 35 40.97 6.55 -3.37
C LYS A 35 41.14 5.95 -1.96
N PRO A 36 40.87 4.64 -1.74
CA PRO A 36 41.12 4.01 -0.45
C PRO A 36 42.63 3.90 -0.15
N PRO A 37 43.05 4.00 1.13
CA PRO A 37 44.42 3.72 1.52
C PRO A 37 44.68 2.21 1.58
N GLU A 38 45.70 1.76 0.83
CA GLU A 38 46.25 0.41 0.97
C GLU A 38 47.34 0.38 2.06
N GLY A 39 47.42 -0.74 2.79
CA GLY A 39 48.66 -1.17 3.45
C GLY A 39 48.83 -0.82 4.93
N ALA A 40 48.34 -1.69 5.81
CA ALA A 40 48.89 -1.86 7.16
C ALA A 40 48.86 -3.34 7.58
N SER A 41 50.02 -3.98 7.43
CA SER A 41 50.55 -5.22 8.02
C SER A 41 49.64 -6.24 8.72
N ALA A 42 49.85 -7.51 8.36
CA ALA A 42 49.40 -8.67 9.12
C ALA A 42 49.96 -8.71 10.55
N GLY A 43 49.11 -9.11 11.49
CA GLY A 43 49.43 -9.50 12.87
C GLY A 43 48.52 -10.67 13.27
N PRO A 44 48.92 -11.52 14.23
CA PRO A 44 48.37 -12.88 14.36
C PRO A 44 46.94 -12.94 14.89
N GLU A 45 46.23 -13.97 14.46
CA GLU A 45 44.88 -14.33 14.92
C GLU A 45 44.88 -14.69 16.41
N PRO A 46 43.95 -14.17 17.24
CA PRO A 46 43.68 -14.72 18.55
C PRO A 46 42.73 -15.92 18.41
N GLU A 47 43.23 -17.10 18.73
CA GLU A 47 42.44 -18.34 18.86
C GLU A 47 41.34 -18.15 19.93
N SER A 48 40.07 -18.14 19.52
CA SER A 48 38.93 -17.95 20.43
C SER A 48 37.96 -19.14 20.40
N THR A 49 38.31 -20.16 21.19
CA THR A 49 37.44 -21.13 21.88
C THR A 49 35.99 -21.30 21.38
N ASP A 50 35.68 -22.53 20.92
CA ASP A 50 34.32 -23.06 20.70
C ASP A 50 33.33 -22.69 21.81
N THR A 51 32.64 -21.57 21.62
CA THR A 51 31.48 -21.20 22.44
C THR A 51 30.26 -21.74 21.73
N LYS A 52 29.90 -22.98 22.08
CA LYS A 52 28.74 -23.73 21.59
C LYS A 52 27.49 -22.85 21.61
N GLY A 53 27.10 -22.34 20.44
CA GLY A 53 25.91 -21.49 20.29
C GLY A 53 24.64 -22.20 20.76
N PRO A 54 23.59 -21.45 21.15
CA PRO A 54 22.31 -22.03 21.54
C PRO A 54 21.75 -22.92 20.42
N PRO A 55 20.98 -23.98 20.76
CA PRO A 55 20.55 -24.97 19.80
C PRO A 55 19.78 -24.31 18.65
N GLN A 56 20.18 -24.63 17.41
CA GLN A 56 19.48 -24.18 16.21
C GLN A 56 18.05 -24.72 16.24
N ALA A 57 17.09 -23.86 16.57
CA ALA A 57 15.70 -24.10 16.26
C ALA A 57 15.61 -24.22 14.72
N GLY A 58 15.04 -25.33 14.23
CA GLY A 58 15.00 -25.62 12.80
C GLY A 58 14.43 -24.44 12.02
N SER A 59 15.22 -23.89 11.10
CA SER A 59 14.90 -22.66 10.38
C SER A 59 13.78 -22.89 9.37
N SER A 60 12.53 -22.90 9.85
CA SER A 60 11.37 -22.70 9.00
C SER A 60 11.52 -21.34 8.31
N ALA A 61 11.32 -21.30 6.99
CA ALA A 61 11.43 -20.05 6.23
C ALA A 61 10.54 -18.95 6.85
N PRO A 62 11.01 -17.68 6.88
CA PRO A 62 10.27 -16.60 7.52
C PRO A 62 8.90 -16.41 6.85
N ARG A 63 7.85 -16.52 7.65
CA ARG A 63 6.46 -16.44 7.17
C ARG A 63 6.18 -15.04 6.64
N ARG A 64 5.35 -14.96 5.61
CA ARG A 64 4.95 -13.68 4.97
C ARG A 64 3.46 -13.67 4.68
N CYS A 65 2.87 -12.49 4.80
CA CYS A 65 1.49 -12.26 4.41
C CYS A 65 1.34 -12.35 2.88
N ALA A 66 0.51 -13.29 2.40
CA ALA A 66 0.21 -13.44 0.96
C ALA A 66 -0.43 -12.20 0.31
N LEU A 67 -0.99 -11.28 1.12
CA LEU A 67 -1.71 -10.07 0.68
C LEU A 67 -0.91 -8.76 0.82
N CYS A 68 0.27 -8.77 1.45
CA CYS A 68 1.11 -7.56 1.55
C CYS A 68 2.63 -7.82 1.56
N ASN A 69 3.06 -9.08 1.50
CA ASN A 69 4.45 -9.54 1.49
C ASN A 69 5.33 -9.13 2.71
N CYS A 70 4.74 -8.47 3.71
CA CYS A 70 5.37 -8.23 5.02
C CYS A 70 5.53 -9.56 5.78
N GLY A 71 6.58 -9.66 6.61
CA GLY A 71 6.76 -10.79 7.54
C GLY A 71 5.85 -10.71 8.76
N ASP A 72 6.12 -11.55 9.77
CA ASP A 72 5.34 -11.68 11.02
C ASP A 72 5.08 -10.36 11.77
N TRP A 73 6.00 -9.40 11.65
CA TRP A 73 5.85 -8.04 12.16
C TRP A 73 5.66 -7.05 11.01
N SER A 74 4.42 -6.65 10.76
CA SER A 74 4.17 -5.44 9.97
C SER A 74 4.52 -4.19 10.79
N PRO A 75 5.31 -3.25 10.24
CA PRO A 75 5.65 -2.00 10.92
C PRO A 75 4.45 -1.05 11.17
N HIS A 76 3.24 -1.37 10.67
CA HIS A 76 2.04 -0.53 10.79
C HIS A 76 0.99 -1.15 11.73
N GLY A 77 1.43 -1.87 12.78
CA GLY A 77 0.55 -2.38 13.84
C GLY A 77 -0.43 -3.49 13.42
N GLN A 78 -0.21 -4.18 12.29
CA GLN A 78 -1.16 -5.18 11.78
C GLN A 78 -1.25 -6.48 12.62
N ARG A 79 -0.39 -6.63 13.64
CA ARG A 79 -0.23 -7.81 14.52
C ARG A 79 0.15 -9.08 13.75
N GLU A 80 0.08 -10.23 14.40
CA GLU A 80 0.58 -11.54 13.92
C GLU A 80 -0.12 -12.03 12.64
N LEU A 81 0.58 -12.92 11.92
CA LEU A 81 0.02 -13.66 10.79
C LEU A 81 -0.93 -14.77 11.27
N GLN A 82 -2.11 -14.83 10.69
CA GLN A 82 -3.04 -15.95 10.85
C GLN A 82 -2.82 -16.99 9.76
N ARG A 83 -2.87 -18.28 10.13
CA ARG A 83 -2.90 -19.39 9.16
C ARG A 83 -4.28 -19.44 8.53
N PHE A 84 -4.34 -19.53 7.20
CA PHE A 84 -5.57 -19.72 6.45
C PHE A 84 -5.46 -20.94 5.55
N GLU A 85 -6.41 -21.86 5.69
CA GLU A 85 -6.55 -23.05 4.86
C GLU A 85 -7.53 -22.71 3.73
N PRO A 86 -7.08 -22.67 2.46
CA PRO A 86 -7.94 -22.38 1.32
C PRO A 86 -8.92 -23.54 1.05
N ALA A 87 -9.95 -23.26 0.26
CA ALA A 87 -10.96 -24.26 -0.09
C ALA A 87 -10.34 -25.49 -0.79
N PRO A 88 -10.91 -26.71 -0.63
CA PRO A 88 -10.31 -27.93 -1.18
C PRO A 88 -10.10 -27.94 -2.71
N ASP A 89 -10.82 -27.11 -3.46
CA ASP A 89 -10.72 -26.95 -4.91
C ASP A 89 -9.69 -25.88 -5.35
N TRP A 90 -9.12 -25.12 -4.41
CA TRP A 90 -8.11 -24.07 -4.64
C TRP A 90 -6.96 -24.41 -5.61
N PRO A 91 -6.38 -25.63 -5.63
CA PRO A 91 -5.33 -26.00 -6.58
C PRO A 91 -5.71 -25.81 -8.05
N THR A 92 -7.00 -25.96 -8.37
CA THR A 92 -7.51 -25.84 -9.75
C THR A 92 -7.53 -24.41 -10.27
N TRP A 93 -7.69 -23.42 -9.39
CA TRP A 93 -7.79 -22.00 -9.75
C TRP A 93 -6.43 -21.39 -10.12
N LEU A 94 -5.35 -21.84 -9.47
CA LEU A 94 -3.97 -21.38 -9.70
C LEU A 94 -3.23 -22.14 -10.81
N GLY A 95 -3.90 -23.01 -11.57
CA GLY A 95 -3.26 -23.83 -12.61
C GLY A 95 -2.32 -24.90 -12.04
N GLY A 96 -2.66 -25.48 -10.88
CA GLY A 96 -1.88 -26.53 -10.23
C GLY A 96 -0.79 -26.04 -9.26
N TYR A 97 -0.74 -24.75 -8.94
CA TYR A 97 0.19 -24.22 -7.94
C TYR A 97 -0.34 -24.39 -6.52
N GLU A 98 -0.16 -25.59 -5.95
CA GLU A 98 -0.40 -25.81 -4.52
C GLU A 98 0.69 -25.09 -3.69
N PRO A 99 0.32 -24.32 -2.64
CA PRO A 99 1.31 -23.92 -1.64
C PRO A 99 1.86 -25.18 -0.95
N PRO A 100 3.17 -25.30 -0.70
CA PRO A 100 3.81 -26.56 -0.24
C PRO A 100 3.23 -27.19 1.03
N GLU A 101 2.50 -26.40 1.83
CA GLU A 101 1.91 -26.81 3.11
C GLU A 101 0.38 -26.80 3.09
N GLY A 102 -0.26 -26.65 1.91
CA GLY A 102 -1.71 -26.63 1.75
C GLY A 102 -2.42 -25.42 2.39
N HIS A 103 -1.68 -24.41 2.83
CA HIS A 103 -2.20 -23.23 3.51
C HIS A 103 -1.39 -21.97 3.17
N CYS A 104 -1.92 -20.80 3.51
CA CYS A 104 -1.21 -19.52 3.41
C CYS A 104 -1.25 -18.75 4.74
N TRP A 105 -0.41 -17.73 4.85
CA TRP A 105 -0.36 -16.84 6.02
C TRP A 105 -0.83 -15.45 5.61
N VAL A 106 -1.72 -14.84 6.41
CA VAL A 106 -2.24 -13.49 6.16
C VAL A 106 -2.38 -12.67 7.44
N HIS A 107 -2.14 -11.37 7.37
CA HIS A 107 -2.51 -10.46 8.46
C HIS A 107 -4.04 -10.36 8.55
N ARG A 108 -4.59 -10.35 9.77
CA ARG A 108 -6.03 -10.20 10.02
C ARG A 108 -6.64 -9.00 9.29
N TRP A 109 -5.97 -7.85 9.31
CA TRP A 109 -6.46 -6.64 8.63
C TRP A 109 -6.33 -6.70 7.11
N CYS A 110 -5.29 -7.34 6.58
CA CYS A 110 -5.20 -7.59 5.14
C CYS A 110 -6.33 -8.51 4.65
N ALA A 111 -6.70 -9.53 5.44
CA ALA A 111 -7.84 -10.40 5.14
C ALA A 111 -9.18 -9.64 5.25
N ALA A 112 -9.44 -8.95 6.37
CA ALA A 112 -10.72 -8.28 6.61
C ALA A 112 -11.07 -7.20 5.57
N TRP A 113 -10.07 -6.50 5.02
CA TRP A 113 -10.27 -5.40 4.06
C TRP A 113 -10.30 -5.84 2.59
N ALA A 114 -9.99 -7.10 2.29
CA ALA A 114 -9.84 -7.56 0.92
C ALA A 114 -11.18 -7.61 0.13
N THR A 115 -11.08 -7.86 -1.17
CA THR A 115 -12.27 -8.09 -2.00
C THR A 115 -12.76 -9.53 -1.85
N GLY A 116 -14.06 -9.70 -1.57
CA GLY A 116 -14.70 -11.02 -1.51
C GLY A 116 -14.51 -11.77 -0.19
N THR A 117 -13.90 -11.14 0.81
CA THR A 117 -13.74 -11.69 2.16
C THR A 117 -14.90 -11.36 3.07
N GLY A 118 -15.34 -12.34 3.85
CA GLY A 118 -16.33 -12.19 4.93
C GLY A 118 -15.76 -12.59 6.28
N GLN A 119 -16.56 -12.46 7.34
CA GLN A 119 -16.21 -12.93 8.69
C GLN A 119 -17.29 -13.91 9.17
N GLU A 120 -16.88 -15.13 9.48
CA GLU A 120 -17.72 -16.21 10.03
C GLU A 120 -17.27 -16.55 11.46
N ALA A 121 -18.06 -17.34 12.19
CA ALA A 121 -17.76 -17.77 13.55
C ALA A 121 -16.40 -18.49 13.71
N THR A 122 -15.91 -19.13 12.65
CA THR A 122 -14.62 -19.85 12.62
C THR A 122 -13.44 -19.02 12.13
N GLY A 123 -13.67 -17.83 11.53
CA GLY A 123 -12.60 -17.00 10.96
C GLY A 123 -13.03 -16.21 9.72
N PRO A 124 -12.08 -15.48 9.09
CA PRO A 124 -12.34 -14.83 7.81
C PRO A 124 -12.51 -15.88 6.70
N VAL A 125 -13.51 -15.71 5.84
CA VAL A 125 -13.79 -16.58 4.68
C VAL A 125 -13.46 -15.85 3.37
N GLY A 126 -13.15 -16.57 2.28
CA GLY A 126 -12.85 -15.97 0.98
C GLY A 126 -11.44 -15.39 0.81
N VAL A 127 -10.54 -15.65 1.77
CA VAL A 127 -9.14 -15.17 1.75
C VAL A 127 -8.35 -15.76 0.57
N ASP A 128 -8.66 -17.00 0.19
CA ASP A 128 -8.24 -17.64 -1.03
C ASP A 128 -8.53 -16.75 -2.26
N ARG A 129 -9.80 -16.39 -2.48
CA ARG A 129 -10.21 -15.52 -3.61
C ARG A 129 -9.55 -14.15 -3.56
N ALA A 130 -9.30 -13.61 -2.38
CA ALA A 130 -8.53 -12.38 -2.20
C ALA A 130 -7.06 -12.52 -2.61
N VAL A 131 -6.39 -13.62 -2.25
CA VAL A 131 -5.00 -13.91 -2.68
C VAL A 131 -4.93 -14.09 -4.19
N PHE A 132 -5.85 -14.85 -4.78
CA PHE A 132 -5.88 -15.09 -6.23
C PHE A 132 -6.12 -13.80 -7.02
N SER A 133 -7.08 -12.97 -6.60
CA SER A 133 -7.31 -11.67 -7.26
C SER A 133 -6.14 -10.71 -7.09
N GLY A 134 -5.54 -10.67 -5.88
CA GLY A 134 -4.47 -9.76 -5.50
C GLY A 134 -3.14 -9.98 -6.23
N ILE A 135 -2.79 -11.22 -6.61
CA ILE A 135 -1.51 -11.52 -7.30
C ILE A 135 -1.36 -10.73 -8.63
N SER A 136 -2.48 -10.44 -9.29
CA SER A 136 -2.52 -9.68 -10.54
C SER A 136 -2.68 -8.16 -10.35
N GLN A 137 -3.08 -7.68 -9.18
CA GLN A 137 -3.27 -6.25 -8.90
C GLN A 137 -1.97 -5.59 -8.46
N LYS A 138 -1.73 -4.36 -8.96
CA LYS A 138 -0.64 -3.49 -8.49
C LYS A 138 -1.16 -2.55 -7.39
N CYS A 139 -0.37 -2.36 -6.34
CA CYS A 139 -0.65 -1.33 -5.34
C CYS A 139 -0.41 0.06 -5.94
N GLU A 140 -1.35 0.98 -5.79
CA GLU A 140 -1.24 2.34 -6.32
C GLU A 140 -0.09 3.14 -5.68
N HIS A 141 0.17 2.89 -4.39
CA HIS A 141 1.24 3.55 -3.64
C HIS A 141 2.63 2.96 -3.95
N CYS A 142 2.87 1.67 -3.64
CA CYS A 142 4.20 1.06 -3.77
C CYS A 142 4.47 0.34 -5.10
N ARG A 143 3.50 0.33 -6.03
CA ARG A 143 3.57 -0.26 -7.39
C ARG A 143 3.85 -1.78 -7.49
N ARG A 144 4.10 -2.46 -6.36
CA ARG A 144 4.27 -3.92 -6.26
C ARG A 144 2.94 -4.66 -6.42
N ARG A 145 3.01 -5.93 -6.86
CA ARG A 145 1.86 -6.84 -6.96
C ARG A 145 1.43 -7.38 -5.58
N GLY A 146 0.18 -7.81 -5.46
CA GLY A 146 -0.41 -8.38 -4.22
C GLY A 146 -1.56 -7.56 -3.62
N ALA A 147 -1.93 -6.43 -4.22
CA ALA A 147 -2.86 -5.47 -3.64
C ALA A 147 -4.33 -5.95 -3.70
N SER A 148 -4.89 -6.36 -2.56
CA SER A 148 -6.24 -6.94 -2.48
C SER A 148 -7.35 -5.98 -2.06
N ILE A 149 -7.01 -4.77 -1.60
CA ILE A 149 -7.96 -3.81 -1.01
C ILE A 149 -8.30 -2.72 -2.05
N PRO A 150 -9.52 -2.69 -2.58
CA PRO A 150 -9.93 -1.72 -3.59
C PRO A 150 -10.36 -0.40 -2.95
N CYS A 151 -10.18 0.70 -3.68
CA CYS A 151 -11.03 1.87 -3.45
C CYS A 151 -12.49 1.49 -3.77
N ARG A 152 -13.41 1.78 -2.84
CA ARG A 152 -14.83 1.42 -2.94
C ARG A 152 -15.70 2.50 -3.61
N ALA A 153 -15.08 3.52 -4.19
CA ALA A 153 -15.78 4.49 -5.05
C ALA A 153 -16.19 3.82 -6.38
N PRO A 154 -17.39 4.10 -6.92
CA PRO A 154 -17.87 3.47 -8.15
C PRO A 154 -16.88 3.62 -9.31
N GLY A 155 -16.55 2.51 -9.98
CA GLY A 155 -15.65 2.50 -11.14
C GLY A 155 -14.17 2.77 -10.85
N CYS A 156 -13.75 2.98 -9.60
CA CYS A 156 -12.34 3.26 -9.30
C CYS A 156 -11.47 1.97 -9.43
N PRO A 157 -10.40 1.97 -10.26
CA PRO A 157 -9.56 0.79 -10.47
C PRO A 157 -8.41 0.66 -9.47
N ARG A 158 -8.32 1.53 -8.45
CA ARG A 158 -7.16 1.62 -7.55
C ARG A 158 -7.22 0.56 -6.46
N PHE A 159 -6.13 -0.21 -6.32
CA PHE A 159 -5.92 -1.19 -5.26
C PHE A 159 -4.73 -0.81 -4.37
N TYR A 160 -4.79 -1.21 -3.11
CA TYR A 160 -3.75 -0.97 -2.10
C TYR A 160 -3.45 -2.24 -1.30
N HIS A 161 -2.26 -2.31 -0.73
CA HIS A 161 -2.03 -3.11 0.48
C HIS A 161 -2.53 -2.30 1.69
N PHE A 162 -2.97 -2.97 2.76
CA PHE A 162 -3.45 -2.29 3.98
C PHE A 162 -2.51 -1.20 4.51
N PRO A 163 -1.20 -1.47 4.74
CA PRO A 163 -0.28 -0.44 5.24
C PRO A 163 -0.01 0.67 4.20
N CYS A 164 -0.02 0.31 2.91
CA CYS A 164 0.23 1.25 1.82
C CYS A 164 -0.94 2.20 1.54
N ALA A 165 -2.15 1.91 2.03
CA ALA A 165 -3.27 2.81 1.89
C ALA A 165 -3.18 3.96 2.90
N ALA A 166 -2.85 3.65 4.16
CA ALA A 166 -2.53 4.66 5.16
C ALA A 166 -1.34 5.52 4.71
N ALA A 167 -0.24 4.92 4.27
CA ALA A 167 0.91 5.67 3.74
C ALA A 167 0.62 6.51 2.47
N ALA A 168 -0.58 6.39 1.88
CA ALA A 168 -1.02 7.16 0.73
C ALA A 168 -2.12 8.20 1.03
N GLY A 169 -2.49 8.43 2.30
CA GLY A 169 -3.59 9.34 2.65
C GLY A 169 -4.97 8.82 2.23
N CYS A 170 -5.15 7.51 2.10
CA CYS A 170 -6.47 6.92 1.86
C CYS A 170 -7.35 7.01 3.12
N PHE A 171 -8.61 7.44 2.96
CA PHE A 171 -9.58 7.30 4.04
C PHE A 171 -9.92 5.81 4.27
N GLN A 172 -9.92 5.41 5.54
CA GLN A 172 -10.15 4.05 5.99
C GLN A 172 -11.19 4.02 7.12
N SER A 173 -12.46 3.74 6.82
CA SER A 173 -13.43 3.42 7.88
C SER A 173 -13.17 2.03 8.46
N MET A 174 -12.71 2.00 9.71
CA MET A 174 -12.55 0.76 10.48
C MET A 174 -13.88 0.09 10.85
N LYS A 175 -15.00 0.83 10.86
CA LYS A 175 -16.34 0.31 11.18
C LYS A 175 -16.96 -0.43 9.99
N THR A 176 -16.84 0.12 8.79
CA THR A 176 -17.44 -0.43 7.56
C THR A 176 -16.42 -1.13 6.64
N LEU A 177 -15.15 -1.22 7.04
CA LEU A 177 -14.04 -1.80 6.28
C LEU A 177 -13.95 -1.24 4.85
N ARG A 178 -14.23 0.06 4.74
CA ARG A 178 -14.43 0.77 3.47
C ARG A 178 -13.27 1.74 3.22
N LEU A 179 -12.66 1.62 2.05
CA LEU A 179 -11.50 2.40 1.64
C LEU A 179 -11.84 3.40 0.53
N LEU A 180 -11.36 4.63 0.65
CA LEU A 180 -11.41 5.65 -0.40
C LEU A 180 -9.99 6.17 -0.66
N CYS A 181 -9.55 6.19 -1.92
CA CYS A 181 -8.27 6.77 -2.30
C CYS A 181 -8.30 8.31 -2.20
N PRO A 182 -7.16 9.02 -2.23
CA PRO A 182 -7.11 10.49 -2.16
C PRO A 182 -8.11 11.20 -3.09
N GLU A 183 -8.18 10.82 -4.38
CA GLU A 183 -9.14 11.36 -5.35
C GLU A 183 -10.64 11.23 -4.95
N HIS A 184 -10.95 10.34 -4.02
CA HIS A 184 -12.31 10.05 -3.55
C HIS A 184 -12.49 10.31 -2.05
N VAL A 185 -11.48 10.87 -1.37
CA VAL A 185 -11.47 11.09 0.07
C VAL A 185 -12.63 11.99 0.52
N ALA A 186 -13.00 12.98 -0.32
CA ALA A 186 -14.13 13.89 -0.08
C ALA A 186 -15.49 13.17 0.04
N GLN A 187 -15.65 11.95 -0.51
CA GLN A 187 -16.87 11.16 -0.35
C GLN A 187 -17.04 10.68 1.11
N ALA A 188 -15.96 10.62 1.90
CA ALA A 188 -16.01 10.25 3.31
C ALA A 188 -16.76 11.31 4.15
N LEU A 189 -16.81 12.58 3.74
CA LEU A 189 -17.55 13.64 4.46
C LEU A 189 -19.06 13.35 4.59
N GLN A 190 -19.61 12.46 3.74
CA GLN A 190 -20.99 12.00 3.79
C GLN A 190 -21.18 10.76 4.67
N MET A 191 -20.10 10.23 5.27
CA MET A 191 -20.10 9.06 6.14
C MET A 191 -19.96 9.49 7.61
N GLU A 192 -20.79 8.92 8.49
CA GLU A 192 -20.67 9.13 9.95
C GLU A 192 -19.30 8.72 10.51
N ASP A 193 -18.61 7.82 9.80
CA ASP A 193 -17.30 7.28 10.15
C ASP A 193 -16.13 8.26 9.93
N ALA A 194 -16.36 9.38 9.27
CA ALA A 194 -15.34 10.41 9.03
C ALA A 194 -15.22 11.45 10.14
N ARG A 195 -16.12 11.41 11.14
CA ARG A 195 -16.09 12.35 12.27
C ARG A 195 -15.09 11.87 13.32
N CYS A 196 -14.22 12.77 13.78
CA CYS A 196 -13.28 12.48 14.85
C CYS A 196 -14.02 12.17 16.15
N SER A 197 -13.68 11.07 16.82
CA SER A 197 -14.31 10.69 18.10
C SER A 197 -13.98 11.61 19.29
N VAL A 198 -13.07 12.57 19.12
CA VAL A 198 -12.67 13.55 20.15
C VAL A 198 -13.39 14.88 19.94
N CYS A 199 -13.36 15.42 18.72
CA CYS A 199 -13.83 16.77 18.41
C CYS A 199 -15.11 16.82 17.55
N ASP A 200 -15.64 15.67 17.11
CA ASP A 200 -16.82 15.49 16.24
C ASP A 200 -16.80 16.25 14.88
N GLY A 201 -15.69 16.92 14.57
CA GLY A 201 -15.39 17.50 13.27
C GLY A 201 -14.85 16.46 12.28
N PRO A 202 -14.91 16.73 10.96
CA PRO A 202 -14.42 15.82 9.92
C PRO A 202 -12.89 15.71 9.84
N GLY A 203 -12.14 16.67 10.40
CA GLY A 203 -10.67 16.71 10.34
C GLY A 203 -10.09 16.91 8.93
N GLU A 204 -8.75 16.91 8.85
CA GLU A 204 -8.01 16.76 7.60
C GLU A 204 -7.96 15.27 7.24
N LEU A 205 -8.81 14.84 6.30
CA LEU A 205 -9.00 13.42 5.99
C LEU A 205 -7.80 12.76 5.30
N GLN A 206 -6.88 13.54 4.74
CA GLN A 206 -5.70 13.05 4.03
C GLN A 206 -4.47 12.92 4.92
N ASP A 207 -4.33 13.78 5.94
CA ASP A 207 -3.09 13.85 6.73
C ASP A 207 -2.97 12.72 7.77
N LEU A 208 -4.06 12.02 8.12
CA LEU A 208 -4.12 10.88 9.04
C LEU A 208 -3.59 11.11 10.48
N VAL A 209 -3.05 12.30 10.76
CA VAL A 209 -2.63 12.76 12.07
C VAL A 209 -3.80 13.56 12.66
N PHE A 210 -4.44 12.95 13.66
CA PHE A 210 -5.26 13.50 14.74
C PHE A 210 -5.87 14.92 14.60
N CYS A 211 -7.17 15.02 14.93
CA CYS A 211 -7.68 16.19 15.66
C CYS A 211 -7.04 16.21 17.07
#